data_AF-A0A7W1KB73-F1
#
_entry.id   AF-A0A7W1KB73-F1
#
_cell.length_a   1.000
_cell.length_b   1.000
_cell.length_c   1.000
_cell.angle_alpha   90.00
_cell.angle_beta   90.00
_cell.angle_gamma   90.00
#
_symmetry.space_group_name_H-M   'P 1'
#
loop_
_entity.id
_entity.type
_entity.pdbx_description
1 polymer ?
#
loop_
_entity_poly.entity_id
_entity_poly.type
_entity_poly.pdbx_seq_one_letter_code
_entity_poly.pdbx_strand_id
1 'polypeptide(L)'
;MEGMTLGLSPRQADMFVTTTGFCEGRVAADSIYGLLHRECFGLFPDELFADLFCDVGRRSVPPMIVAVVMVLQRIEGCSDREAVDRFTFDARWKYAAGGLDFDYPGFVHTVLVDMRARLAASEAPDRIFDVVLQTAKQAGLVGRRRVLDSTALYDAVAT
;
A
#
# COMPACT_ATOMS: atom_id res chain seq x y z
N MET A 1 -29.51 38.01 17.05
CA MET A 1 -28.68 37.07 17.83
C MET A 1 -28.99 35.69 17.28
N GLU A 2 -28.25 35.26 16.24
CA GLU A 2 -28.47 33.95 15.60
C GLU A 2 -28.01 32.85 16.57
N GLY A 3 -28.94 31.98 16.97
CA GLY A 3 -28.66 30.88 17.88
C GLY A 3 -27.98 29.74 17.13
N MET A 4 -26.76 29.38 17.54
CA MET A 4 -26.12 28.13 17.10
C MET A 4 -26.85 26.94 17.69
N THR A 5 -27.27 26.01 16.84
CA THR A 5 -27.87 24.74 17.26
C THR A 5 -26.77 23.81 17.81
N LEU A 6 -27.06 23.13 18.93
CA LEU A 6 -26.14 22.13 19.50
C LEU A 6 -26.03 20.96 18.51
N GLY A 7 -24.86 20.78 17.90
CA GLY A 7 -24.57 19.62 17.07
C GLY A 7 -24.59 18.35 17.94
N LEU A 8 -25.47 17.41 17.63
CA LEU A 8 -25.50 16.12 18.32
C LEU A 8 -24.39 15.22 17.78
N SER A 9 -23.58 14.64 18.67
CA SER A 9 -22.58 13.66 18.28
C SER A 9 -23.26 12.39 17.76
N PRO A 10 -23.04 12.01 16.49
CA PRO A 10 -23.59 10.77 15.97
C PRO A 10 -23.00 9.57 16.73
N ARG A 11 -23.87 8.64 17.15
CA ARG A 11 -23.47 7.37 17.79
C ARG A 11 -23.50 6.29 16.71
N GLN A 12 -22.32 5.97 16.18
CA GLN A 12 -22.00 4.91 15.21
C GLN A 12 -22.96 4.74 14.02
N ALA A 13 -22.49 5.13 12.83
CA ALA A 13 -23.23 4.95 11.58
C ALA A 13 -22.59 3.84 10.73
N ASP A 14 -23.44 2.87 10.37
CA ASP A 14 -23.29 1.75 9.43
C ASP A 14 -22.21 0.67 9.66
N MET A 15 -22.67 -0.58 9.73
CA MET A 15 -21.85 -1.79 9.92
C MET A 15 -21.27 -2.35 8.62
N PHE A 16 -21.76 -1.89 7.45
CA PHE A 16 -21.49 -2.49 6.14
C PHE A 16 -20.61 -1.64 5.22
N VAL A 17 -19.86 -0.68 5.78
CA VAL A 17 -18.95 0.16 4.99
C VAL A 17 -17.68 -0.61 4.68
N THR A 18 -17.33 -0.74 3.40
CA THR A 18 -16.05 -1.32 2.95
C THR A 18 -15.00 -0.23 2.78
N THR A 19 -13.71 -0.61 2.75
CA THR A 19 -12.63 0.37 2.50
C THR A 19 -12.78 0.98 1.12
N THR A 20 -13.18 0.20 0.11
CA THR A 20 -13.48 0.70 -1.24
C THR A 20 -14.59 1.74 -1.19
N GLY A 21 -15.75 1.46 -0.60
CA GLY A 21 -16.84 2.43 -0.51
C GLY A 21 -16.49 3.69 0.32
N PHE A 22 -15.60 3.54 1.31
CA PHE A 22 -15.11 4.67 2.09
C PHE A 22 -14.09 5.52 1.31
N CYS A 23 -13.10 4.90 0.67
CA CYS A 23 -11.99 5.57 0.01
C CYS A 23 -12.32 6.06 -1.41
N GLU A 24 -13.25 5.40 -2.11
CA GLU A 24 -13.68 5.80 -3.45
C GLU A 24 -14.23 7.24 -3.43
N GLY A 25 -13.79 8.06 -4.37
CA GLY A 25 -14.10 9.49 -4.43
C GLY A 25 -13.45 10.37 -3.35
N ARG A 26 -12.80 9.79 -2.32
CA ARG A 26 -12.04 10.53 -1.28
C ARG A 26 -10.53 10.45 -1.50
N VAL A 27 -10.04 9.31 -1.95
CA VAL A 27 -8.65 9.11 -2.36
C VAL A 27 -8.53 9.57 -3.81
N ALA A 28 -7.63 10.53 -4.06
CA ALA A 28 -7.39 11.03 -5.41
C ALA A 28 -6.88 9.92 -6.33
N ALA A 29 -7.43 9.83 -7.55
CA ALA A 29 -7.12 8.75 -8.48
C ALA A 29 -5.65 8.75 -8.94
N ASP A 30 -5.01 9.92 -8.98
CA ASP A 30 -3.61 10.14 -9.30
C ASP A 30 -2.66 9.98 -8.10
N SER A 31 -3.19 9.82 -6.89
CA SER A 31 -2.37 9.48 -5.72
C SER A 31 -1.81 8.06 -5.80
N ILE A 32 -0.73 7.79 -5.08
CA ILE A 32 -0.13 6.46 -4.99
C ILE A 32 -1.13 5.39 -4.52
N TYR A 33 -1.99 5.71 -3.56
CA TYR A 33 -3.02 4.76 -3.07
C TYR A 33 -4.05 4.45 -4.15
N GLY A 34 -4.48 5.46 -4.92
CA GLY A 34 -5.39 5.28 -6.04
C GLY A 34 -4.78 4.46 -7.17
N LEU A 35 -3.51 4.71 -7.50
CA LEU A 35 -2.75 3.93 -8.47
C LEU A 35 -2.62 2.46 -8.05
N LEU A 36 -2.16 2.21 -6.83
CA LEU A 36 -1.97 0.85 -6.32
C LEU A 36 -3.30 0.09 -6.23
N HIS A 37 -4.39 0.72 -5.77
CA HIS A 37 -5.71 0.07 -5.76
C HIS A 37 -6.12 -0.45 -7.14
N ARG A 38 -5.91 0.34 -8.20
CA ARG A 38 -6.28 -0.06 -9.57
C ARG A 38 -5.34 -1.11 -10.16
N GLU A 39 -4.05 -0.96 -9.93
CA GLU A 39 -3.02 -1.68 -10.70
C GLU A 39 -2.35 -2.82 -9.91
N CYS A 40 -2.55 -2.94 -8.59
CA CYS A 40 -1.77 -3.87 -7.74
C CYS A 40 -1.75 -5.32 -8.24
N PHE A 41 -2.86 -5.85 -8.75
CA PHE A 41 -2.92 -7.21 -9.30
C PHE A 41 -2.10 -7.36 -10.60
N GLY A 42 -1.99 -6.30 -11.41
CA GLY A 42 -1.16 -6.30 -12.63
C GLY A 42 0.30 -5.95 -12.34
N LEU A 43 0.57 -5.13 -11.32
CA LEU A 43 1.91 -4.77 -10.87
C LEU A 43 2.61 -5.92 -10.15
N PHE A 44 1.86 -6.69 -9.38
CA PHE A 44 2.38 -7.75 -8.53
C PHE A 44 1.65 -9.07 -8.78
N PRO A 45 1.70 -9.60 -10.02
CA PRO A 45 1.12 -10.89 -10.32
C PRO A 45 1.88 -11.98 -9.56
N ASP A 46 1.24 -13.12 -9.29
CA ASP A 46 1.82 -14.19 -8.47
C ASP A 46 3.14 -14.72 -9.08
N GLU A 47 3.24 -14.73 -10.41
CA GLU A 47 4.43 -15.14 -11.16
C GLU A 47 5.67 -14.28 -10.84
N LEU A 48 5.48 -13.02 -10.42
CA LEU A 48 6.58 -12.13 -9.99
C LEU A 48 7.31 -12.67 -8.76
N PHE A 49 6.68 -13.55 -7.99
CA PHE A 49 7.19 -14.08 -6.73
C PHE A 49 7.40 -15.59 -6.75
N ALA A 50 7.14 -16.28 -7.86
CA ALA A 50 7.14 -17.74 -7.92
C ALA A 50 8.48 -18.38 -7.50
N ASP A 51 9.62 -17.72 -7.75
CA ASP A 51 10.95 -18.15 -7.33
C ASP A 51 11.25 -17.92 -5.83
N LEU A 52 10.44 -17.13 -5.13
CA LEU A 52 10.65 -16.77 -3.71
C LEU A 52 9.91 -17.68 -2.73
N PHE A 53 8.99 -18.50 -3.22
CA PHE A 53 8.10 -19.33 -2.41
C PHE A 53 8.11 -20.78 -2.91
N CYS A 54 7.94 -21.73 -1.99
CA CYS A 54 7.73 -23.13 -2.34
C CYS A 54 6.22 -23.44 -2.40
N ASP A 55 5.84 -24.40 -3.26
CA ASP A 55 4.44 -24.82 -3.45
C ASP A 55 3.82 -25.43 -2.17
N VAL A 56 4.65 -25.90 -1.24
CA VAL A 56 4.21 -26.54 0.00
C VAL A 56 4.68 -25.72 1.21
N GLY A 57 3.73 -25.18 1.97
CA GLY A 57 4.03 -24.38 3.15
C GLY A 57 2.79 -23.91 3.91
N ARG A 58 3.01 -23.14 4.98
CA ARG A 58 1.92 -22.47 5.72
C ARG A 58 1.24 -21.44 4.82
N ARG A 59 -0.07 -21.23 5.04
CA ARG A 59 -0.78 -20.07 4.49
C ARG A 59 -0.07 -18.79 4.94
N SER A 60 0.64 -18.16 4.01
CA SER A 60 1.38 -16.93 4.23
C SER A 60 0.50 -15.74 3.83
N VAL A 61 0.85 -14.54 4.29
CA VAL A 61 0.28 -13.31 3.74
C VAL A 61 0.54 -13.29 2.23
N PRO A 62 -0.46 -13.00 1.38
CA PRO A 62 -0.26 -12.95 -0.07
C PRO A 62 0.90 -12.02 -0.46
N PRO A 63 1.84 -12.45 -1.32
CA PRO A 63 3.02 -11.65 -1.70
C PRO A 63 2.67 -10.28 -2.28
N MET A 64 1.57 -10.17 -3.04
CA MET A 64 1.05 -8.90 -3.55
C MET A 64 0.77 -7.91 -2.42
N ILE A 65 0.09 -8.34 -1.35
CA ILE A 65 -0.23 -7.47 -0.20
C ILE A 65 1.06 -7.00 0.46
N VAL A 66 2.01 -7.91 0.67
CA VAL A 66 3.32 -7.56 1.25
C VAL A 66 4.06 -6.56 0.36
N ALA A 67 4.01 -6.73 -0.97
CA ALA A 67 4.64 -5.82 -1.93
C ALA A 67 4.02 -4.42 -1.88
N VAL A 68 2.69 -4.31 -1.82
CA VAL A 68 1.99 -3.02 -1.64
C VAL A 68 2.44 -2.34 -0.35
N VAL A 69 2.48 -3.07 0.77
CA VAL A 69 2.94 -2.53 2.07
C VAL A 69 4.39 -2.07 1.99
N MET A 70 5.29 -2.82 1.32
CA MET A 70 6.69 -2.43 1.13
C MET A 70 6.84 -1.16 0.28
N VAL A 71 5.99 -0.97 -0.72
CA VAL A 71 5.97 0.24 -1.56
C VAL A 71 5.52 1.45 -0.76
N LEU A 72 4.39 1.35 -0.07
CA LEU A 72 3.88 2.43 0.79
C LEU A 72 4.86 2.74 1.92
N GLN A 73 5.46 1.71 2.53
CA GLN A 73 6.49 1.84 3.54
C GLN A 73 7.65 2.72 3.05
N ARG A 74 8.15 2.45 1.84
CA ARG A 74 9.27 3.18 1.26
C ARG A 74 8.91 4.63 0.95
N ILE A 75 7.70 4.86 0.42
CA ILE A 75 7.22 6.19 0.04
C ILE A 75 6.97 7.06 1.28
N GLU A 76 6.35 6.48 2.30
CA GLU A 76 6.01 7.20 3.53
C GLU A 76 7.16 7.23 4.55
N GLY A 77 8.27 6.53 4.27
CA GLY A 77 9.49 6.54 5.08
C GLY A 77 9.30 5.93 6.48
N CYS A 78 8.47 4.89 6.62
CA CYS A 78 8.15 4.30 7.92
C CYS A 78 8.92 3.01 8.22
N SER A 79 9.09 2.73 9.52
CA SER A 79 9.65 1.46 9.99
C SER A 79 8.72 0.28 9.72
N ASP A 80 9.23 -0.96 9.79
CA ASP A 80 8.38 -2.16 9.56
C ASP A 80 7.20 -2.25 10.53
N ARG A 81 7.40 -1.80 11.76
CA ARG A 81 6.34 -1.80 12.79
C ARG A 81 5.27 -0.76 12.46
N GLU A 82 5.69 0.44 12.05
CA GLU A 82 4.76 1.49 11.63
C GLU A 82 4.04 1.13 10.32
N ALA A 83 4.70 0.46 9.38
CA ALA A 83 4.08 -0.02 8.15
C ALA A 83 2.98 -1.04 8.42
N VAL A 84 3.23 -1.99 9.33
CA VAL A 84 2.22 -2.95 9.78
C VAL A 84 1.08 -2.26 10.53
N ASP A 85 1.39 -1.29 11.39
CA ASP A 85 0.39 -0.53 12.13
C ASP A 85 -0.52 0.26 11.18
N ARG A 86 0.07 0.97 10.20
CA ARG A 86 -0.68 1.65 9.13
C ARG A 86 -1.48 0.70 8.28
N PHE A 87 -0.92 -0.45 7.88
CA PHE A 87 -1.70 -1.47 7.16
C PHE A 87 -2.90 -1.97 7.99
N THR A 88 -2.75 -2.06 9.31
CA THR A 88 -3.80 -2.55 10.21
C THR A 88 -4.93 -1.53 10.39
N PHE A 89 -4.59 -0.25 10.54
CA PHE A 89 -5.53 0.79 10.99
C PHE A 89 -5.85 1.89 9.96
N ASP A 90 -5.04 2.08 8.92
CA ASP A 90 -5.28 3.08 7.86
C ASP A 90 -6.06 2.44 6.69
N ALA A 91 -7.28 2.93 6.48
CA ALA A 91 -8.15 2.49 5.40
C ALA A 91 -7.49 2.61 4.01
N ARG A 92 -6.64 3.63 3.80
CA ARG A 92 -5.97 3.88 2.51
C ARG A 92 -4.97 2.78 2.18
N TRP A 93 -4.34 2.17 3.18
CA TRP A 93 -3.38 1.08 2.98
C TRP A 93 -4.10 -0.21 2.56
N LYS A 94 -5.24 -0.52 3.20
CA LYS A 94 -6.09 -1.66 2.80
C LYS A 94 -6.75 -1.44 1.44
N TYR A 95 -7.17 -0.21 1.17
CA TYR A 95 -7.67 0.21 -0.14
C TYR A 95 -6.60 0.02 -1.22
N ALA A 96 -5.37 0.50 -1.01
CA ALA A 96 -4.26 0.33 -1.95
C ALA A 96 -3.90 -1.14 -2.21
N ALA A 97 -4.13 -2.03 -1.24
CA ALA A 97 -3.88 -3.47 -1.35
C ALA A 97 -5.02 -4.25 -2.05
N GLY A 98 -5.69 -3.62 -3.02
CA GLY A 98 -6.78 -4.24 -3.79
C GLY A 98 -8.16 -4.14 -3.12
N GLY A 99 -8.38 -3.15 -2.25
CA GLY A 99 -9.70 -2.90 -1.66
C GLY A 99 -10.07 -3.86 -0.53
N LEU A 100 -9.12 -4.25 0.31
CA LEU A 100 -9.34 -5.19 1.41
C LEU A 100 -10.32 -4.62 2.44
N ASP A 101 -11.16 -5.47 3.04
CA ASP A 101 -12.10 -5.07 4.08
C ASP A 101 -11.42 -4.45 5.32
N PHE A 102 -12.17 -3.64 6.06
CA PHE A 102 -11.66 -2.96 7.27
C PHE A 102 -11.16 -3.93 8.33
N ASP A 103 -11.73 -5.14 8.40
CA ASP A 103 -11.36 -6.19 9.35
C ASP A 103 -10.33 -7.18 8.79
N TYR A 104 -9.84 -6.98 7.56
CA TYR A 104 -8.77 -7.81 7.01
C TYR A 104 -7.57 -7.79 7.97
N PRO A 105 -7.07 -8.97 8.38
CA PRO A 105 -6.08 -9.06 9.44
C PRO A 105 -4.75 -8.42 9.04
N GLY A 106 -4.15 -7.70 9.98
CA GLY A 106 -2.75 -7.33 9.88
C GLY A 106 -1.82 -8.55 9.97
N PHE A 107 -0.52 -8.31 9.87
CA PHE A 107 0.51 -9.35 9.97
C PHE A 107 1.69 -8.89 10.81
N VAL A 108 2.53 -9.81 11.26
CA VAL A 108 3.70 -9.45 12.07
C VAL A 108 4.78 -8.80 11.21
N HIS A 109 5.42 -7.75 11.72
CA HIS A 109 6.45 -6.96 11.01
C HIS A 109 7.61 -7.79 10.43
N THR A 110 7.93 -8.95 11.02
CA THR A 110 8.97 -9.84 10.50
C THR A 110 8.65 -10.40 9.11
N VAL A 111 7.38 -10.41 8.68
CA VAL A 111 7.00 -10.76 7.30
C VAL A 111 7.69 -9.84 6.29
N LEU A 112 7.83 -8.54 6.59
CA LEU A 112 8.54 -7.59 5.72
C LEU A 112 10.05 -7.86 5.68
N VAL A 113 10.62 -8.25 6.82
CA VAL A 113 12.02 -8.65 6.94
C VAL A 113 12.30 -9.90 6.11
N ASP A 114 11.48 -10.94 6.28
CA ASP A 114 11.59 -12.21 5.58
C ASP A 114 11.42 -12.01 4.07
N MET A 115 10.46 -11.17 3.65
CA MET A 115 10.25 -10.85 2.24
C MET A 115 11.47 -10.16 1.62
N ARG A 116 12.05 -9.16 2.31
CA ARG A 116 13.28 -8.51 1.85
C ARG A 116 14.47 -9.47 1.80
N ALA A 117 14.58 -10.40 2.76
CA ALA A 117 15.63 -11.41 2.74
C ALA A 117 15.50 -12.35 1.53
N ARG A 118 14.28 -12.78 1.20
CA ARG A 118 14.01 -13.61 0.00
C ARG A 118 14.35 -12.86 -1.28
N LEU A 119 13.91 -11.61 -1.41
CA LEU A 119 14.23 -10.77 -2.57
C LEU A 119 15.74 -10.58 -2.73
N ALA A 120 16.45 -10.26 -1.64
CA ALA A 120 17.89 -10.08 -1.65
C ALA A 120 18.67 -11.34 -2.07
N ALA A 121 18.12 -12.53 -1.83
CA ALA A 121 18.71 -13.80 -2.24
C ALA A 121 18.35 -14.22 -3.68
N SER A 122 17.47 -13.48 -4.35
CA SER A 122 16.99 -13.78 -5.70
C SER A 122 17.82 -13.10 -6.79
N GLU A 123 17.62 -13.50 -8.04
CA GLU A 123 18.28 -12.86 -9.19
C GLU A 123 17.78 -11.43 -9.47
N ALA A 124 16.62 -11.04 -8.93
CA ALA A 124 15.99 -9.74 -9.16
C ALA A 124 15.52 -9.09 -7.84
N PRO A 125 16.43 -8.57 -6.99
CA PRO A 125 16.09 -8.06 -5.66
C PRO A 125 15.20 -6.81 -5.66
N ASP A 126 15.29 -5.97 -6.68
CA ASP A 126 14.56 -4.70 -6.76
C ASP A 126 13.23 -4.77 -7.54
N ARG A 127 12.82 -5.98 -7.97
CA ARG A 127 11.69 -6.21 -8.89
C ARG A 127 10.38 -5.51 -8.52
N ILE A 128 10.06 -5.42 -7.22
CA ILE A 128 8.84 -4.75 -6.72
C ILE A 128 8.88 -3.26 -7.06
N PHE A 129 10.01 -2.61 -6.78
CA PHE A 129 10.16 -1.18 -6.98
C PHE A 129 10.37 -0.82 -8.45
N ASP A 130 11.04 -1.69 -9.20
CA ASP A 130 11.23 -1.52 -10.64
C ASP A 130 9.88 -1.48 -11.38
N VAL A 131 8.96 -2.41 -11.10
CA VAL A 131 7.65 -2.45 -11.77
C VAL A 131 6.81 -1.21 -11.43
N VAL A 132 6.80 -0.79 -10.16
CA VAL A 132 6.10 0.45 -9.75
C VAL A 132 6.72 1.67 -10.43
N LEU A 133 8.05 1.76 -10.50
CA LEU A 133 8.74 2.86 -11.15
C LEU A 133 8.41 2.93 -12.65
N GLN A 134 8.43 1.81 -13.36
CA GLN A 134 8.08 1.81 -14.78
C GLN A 134 6.64 2.27 -15.01
N THR A 135 5.71 1.82 -14.16
CA THR A 135 4.31 2.22 -14.25
C THR A 135 4.12 3.70 -13.91
N ALA A 136 4.76 4.20 -12.86
CA ALA A 136 4.72 5.62 -12.50
C ALA A 136 5.27 6.51 -13.63
N LYS A 137 6.34 6.08 -14.31
CA LYS A 137 6.86 6.77 -15.50
C LYS A 137 5.85 6.81 -16.64
N GLN A 138 5.19 5.69 -16.93
CA GLN A 138 4.18 5.60 -17.99
C GLN A 138 2.94 6.44 -17.66
N ALA A 139 2.53 6.48 -16.40
CA ALA A 139 1.40 7.28 -15.93
C ALA A 139 1.70 8.79 -15.82
N GLY A 140 2.95 9.22 -16.11
CA GLY A 140 3.34 10.63 -15.98
C GLY A 140 3.41 11.13 -14.53
N LEU A 141 3.39 10.22 -13.55
CA LEU A 141 3.37 10.53 -12.11
C LEU A 141 4.78 10.77 -11.52
N VAL A 142 5.82 10.84 -12.36
CA VAL A 142 7.20 11.09 -11.91
C VAL A 142 7.46 12.59 -11.79
N GLY A 143 7.13 13.17 -10.64
CA GLY A 143 7.54 14.52 -10.23
C GLY A 143 8.93 14.54 -9.58
N ARG A 144 9.74 15.56 -9.87
CA ARG A 144 11.10 15.73 -9.31
C ARG A 144 11.07 16.15 -7.84
N ARG A 145 11.42 15.26 -6.91
CA ARG A 145 11.97 15.64 -5.59
C ARG A 145 13.38 15.05 -5.40
N ARG A 146 14.39 15.88 -5.69
CA ARG A 146 15.79 15.83 -5.19
C ARG A 146 15.73 16.37 -3.75
N VAL A 147 16.30 15.87 -2.64
CA VAL A 147 17.55 15.14 -2.27
C VAL A 147 17.29 14.57 -0.83
N LEU A 148 17.77 13.40 -0.39
CA LEU A 148 19.05 13.19 0.33
C LEU A 148 19.34 11.68 0.54
N ASP A 149 20.54 11.30 0.10
CA ASP A 149 21.28 10.03 0.17
C ASP A 149 20.58 8.68 -0.05
N SER A 150 20.92 8.09 -1.20
CA SER A 150 20.81 6.66 -1.55
C SER A 150 19.41 6.08 -1.76
N THR A 151 18.51 6.75 -2.49
CA THR A 151 17.61 6.21 -3.56
C THR A 151 16.41 7.15 -3.78
N ALA A 152 15.93 7.28 -5.03
CA ALA A 152 14.80 8.14 -5.39
C ALA A 152 13.51 7.78 -4.62
N LEU A 153 12.94 8.77 -3.92
CA LEU A 153 11.60 8.74 -3.34
C LEU A 153 10.61 9.36 -4.34
N TYR A 154 9.49 8.67 -4.57
CA TYR A 154 8.38 9.13 -5.39
C TYR A 154 7.28 9.69 -4.49
N ASP A 155 6.92 10.96 -4.70
CA ASP A 155 5.78 11.60 -4.05
C ASP A 155 4.83 12.05 -5.17
N ALA A 156 3.56 11.67 -5.08
CA ALA A 156 2.53 12.11 -6.01
C ALA A 156 1.99 13.46 -5.51
N VAL A 157 2.64 14.55 -5.94
CA VAL A 157 2.13 15.91 -5.73
C VAL A 157 1.67 16.46 -7.07
N ALA A 158 0.34 16.54 -7.26
CA ALA A 158 -0.27 17.39 -8.28
C ALA A 158 -0.56 18.76 -7.65
N THR A 159 -0.21 19.83 -8.38
CA THR A 159 -0.58 21.23 -8.11
C THR A 159 -1.98 21.51 -8.63
#